data_AF-A0A285TBL6-F1
#
_entry.id   AF-A0A285TBL6-F1
#
_cell.length_a   1.000
_cell.length_b   1.000
_cell.length_c   1.000
_cell.angle_alpha   90.00
_cell.angle_beta   90.00
_cell.angle_gamma   90.00
#
_symmetry.space_group_name_H-M   'P 1'
#
loop_
_entity.id
_entity.type
_entity.pdbx_description
1 polymer ?
#
loop_
_entity_poly.entity_id
_entity_poly.type
_entity_poly.pdbx_seq_one_letter_code
_entity_poly.pdbx_strand_id
1 'polypeptide(L)'
;MNKQALVQLLAAAVADPRIAALMQESPEAAAQLAGISLTDDDKGAAQAINAPALQAVSDFSAKLNAVLDQQQQQTGSRGLDALAAILDQQQQQGGRAKL
;
A
#
# COMPACT_ATOMS: atom_id res chain seq x y z
N MET A 1 13.28 -5.97 -24.01
CA MET A 1 13.03 -5.49 -22.62
C MET A 1 11.68 -4.74 -22.49
N ASN A 2 10.68 -5.36 -21.87
CA ASN A 2 9.39 -4.77 -21.50
C ASN A 2 9.44 -4.23 -20.05
N LYS A 3 9.76 -2.95 -19.91
CA LYS A 3 9.84 -2.28 -18.60
C LYS A 3 8.54 -2.34 -17.79
N GLN A 4 7.38 -2.41 -18.45
CA GLN A 4 6.10 -2.50 -17.74
C GLN A 4 5.88 -3.88 -17.11
N ALA A 5 6.23 -4.96 -17.82
CA ALA A 5 6.15 -6.32 -17.28
C ALA A 5 7.04 -6.48 -16.04
N LEU A 6 8.27 -5.95 -16.10
CA LEU A 6 9.19 -5.90 -14.96
C LEU A 6 8.61 -5.15 -13.76
N VAL A 7 8.06 -3.95 -13.99
CA VAL A 7 7.47 -3.14 -12.93
C VAL A 7 6.24 -3.81 -12.33
N GLN A 8 5.38 -4.42 -13.15
CA GLN A 8 4.21 -5.17 -12.68
C GLN A 8 4.62 -6.39 -11.85
N LEU A 9 5.68 -7.09 -12.24
CA LEU A 9 6.18 -8.23 -11.49
C LEU A 9 6.78 -7.79 -10.15
N LEU A 10 7.51 -6.68 -10.13
CA LEU A 10 8.03 -6.09 -8.90
C LEU A 10 6.92 -5.65 -7.96
N ALA A 11 5.90 -4.99 -8.49
CA ALA A 11 4.73 -4.58 -7.72
C ALA A 11 3.99 -5.80 -7.17
N ALA A 12 3.84 -6.86 -7.97
CA ALA A 12 3.24 -8.12 -7.53
C ALA A 12 4.07 -8.81 -6.45
N ALA A 13 5.40 -8.78 -6.55
CA ALA A 13 6.31 -9.31 -5.53
C ALA A 13 6.23 -8.52 -4.22
N VAL A 14 6.14 -7.19 -4.29
CA VAL A 14 5.97 -6.33 -3.11
C VAL A 14 4.61 -6.56 -2.43
N ALA A 15 3.57 -6.86 -3.21
CA ALA A 15 2.22 -7.09 -2.70
C ALA A 15 1.99 -8.52 -2.18
N ASP A 16 2.62 -9.54 -2.79
CA ASP A 16 2.48 -10.95 -2.41
C ASP A 16 3.85 -11.56 -2.04
N PRO A 17 4.06 -11.96 -0.77
CA PRO A 17 5.32 -12.55 -0.31
C PRO A 17 5.67 -13.86 -1.01
N ARG A 18 4.68 -14.58 -1.58
CA ARG A 18 4.94 -15.81 -2.36
C ARG A 18 5.57 -15.47 -3.70
N ILE A 19 5.13 -14.39 -4.35
CA ILE A 19 5.72 -13.90 -5.59
C ILE A 19 7.13 -13.38 -5.31
N ALA A 20 7.37 -12.72 -4.15
CA ALA A 20 8.72 -12.32 -3.74
C ALA A 20 9.66 -13.51 -3.48
N ALA A 21 9.17 -14.59 -2.87
CA ALA A 21 9.95 -15.82 -2.66
C ALA A 21 10.28 -16.49 -4.00
N LEU A 22 9.26 -16.66 -4.86
CA LEU A 22 9.45 -17.22 -6.19
C LEU A 22 10.34 -16.35 -7.06
N MET A 23 10.30 -15.02 -6.93
CA MET A 23 11.19 -14.11 -7.67
C MET A 23 12.67 -14.42 -7.44
N GLN A 24 13.03 -14.92 -6.26
CA GLN A 24 14.41 -15.28 -5.92
C GLN A 24 14.81 -16.65 -6.43
N GLU A 25 13.89 -17.62 -6.43
CA GLU A 25 14.15 -18.98 -6.91
C GLU A 25 14.08 -19.05 -8.44
N SER A 26 13.05 -18.45 -9.02
CA SER A 26 12.82 -18.34 -10.46
C SER A 26 11.86 -17.18 -10.76
N PRO A 27 12.36 -16.06 -11.30
CA PRO A 27 11.51 -14.93 -11.70
C PRO A 27 10.47 -15.32 -12.75
N GLU A 28 10.68 -16.41 -13.50
CA GLU A 28 9.70 -16.94 -14.45
C GLU A 28 8.52 -17.60 -13.75
N ALA A 29 8.76 -18.38 -12.68
CA ALA A 29 7.68 -18.96 -11.89
C ALA A 29 6.86 -17.86 -11.19
N ALA A 30 7.53 -16.81 -10.70
CA ALA A 30 6.87 -15.66 -10.12
C ALA A 30 6.03 -14.89 -11.15
N ALA A 31 6.57 -14.68 -12.36
CA ALA A 31 5.84 -14.03 -13.44
C ALA A 31 4.64 -14.84 -13.90
N GLN A 32 4.78 -16.17 -14.01
CA GLN A 32 3.65 -17.06 -14.31
C GLN A 32 2.57 -17.00 -13.25
N LEU A 33 2.95 -17.01 -11.96
CA LEU A 33 2.01 -16.86 -10.85
C LEU A 33 1.30 -15.50 -10.88
N ALA A 34 2.01 -14.45 -11.29
CA ALA A 34 1.47 -13.11 -11.47
C ALA A 34 0.68 -12.92 -12.79
N GLY A 35 0.69 -13.90 -13.70
CA GLY A 35 0.08 -13.78 -15.03
C GLY A 35 0.80 -12.81 -15.98
N ILE A 36 2.10 -12.58 -15.77
CA ILE A 36 2.93 -11.61 -16.49
C ILE A 36 3.86 -12.35 -17.46
N SER A 37 3.88 -11.92 -18.71
CA SER A 37 4.84 -12.42 -19.70
C SER A 37 6.11 -11.57 -19.70
N LEU A 38 7.24 -12.19 -19.32
CA LEU A 38 8.57 -11.57 -19.36
C LEU A 38 9.32 -11.95 -20.65
N THR A 39 10.08 -11.00 -21.21
CA THR A 39 11.07 -11.28 -22.27
C THR A 39 12.41 -11.73 -21.65
N ASP A 40 13.33 -12.34 -22.41
CA ASP A 40 14.62 -12.79 -21.86
C ASP A 40 15.46 -11.65 -21.29
N ASP A 41 15.41 -10.45 -21.87
CA ASP A 41 16.03 -9.25 -21.28
C ASP A 41 15.43 -8.90 -19.91
N ASP A 42 14.12 -9.10 -19.75
CA ASP A 42 13.41 -8.79 -18.52
C ASP A 42 13.78 -9.78 -17.41
N LYS A 43 14.04 -11.04 -17.77
CA LYS A 43 14.50 -12.04 -16.81
C LYS A 43 15.87 -11.67 -16.23
N GLY A 44 16.80 -11.25 -17.07
CA GLY A 44 18.12 -10.79 -16.63
C GLY A 44 18.02 -9.60 -15.67
N ALA A 45 17.14 -8.65 -15.97
CA ALA A 45 16.87 -7.52 -15.09
C ALA A 45 16.17 -7.93 -13.78
N ALA A 46 15.22 -8.87 -13.81
CA ALA A 46 14.54 -9.39 -12.62
C ALA A 46 15.50 -10.18 -11.71
N GLN A 47 16.40 -10.98 -12.29
CA GLN A 47 17.44 -11.70 -11.55
C GLN A 47 18.48 -10.77 -10.92
N ALA A 48 18.73 -9.61 -11.52
CA ALA A 48 19.63 -8.60 -10.96
C ALA A 48 19.06 -7.91 -9.71
N ILE A 49 17.76 -8.09 -9.40
CA ILE A 49 17.11 -7.48 -8.25
C ILE A 49 17.35 -8.35 -7.02
N ASN A 50 18.01 -7.76 -6.02
CA ASN A 50 18.41 -8.49 -4.81
C ASN A 50 17.27 -8.62 -3.79
N ALA A 51 17.21 -9.77 -3.12
CA ALA A 51 16.24 -10.12 -2.08
C ALA A 51 16.07 -9.06 -0.98
N PRO A 52 17.15 -8.50 -0.38
CA PRO A 52 17.01 -7.51 0.68
C PRO A 52 16.44 -6.19 0.18
N ALA A 53 16.65 -5.85 -1.11
CA ALA A 53 16.12 -4.63 -1.69
C ALA A 53 14.61 -4.73 -1.88
N LEU A 54 14.10 -5.87 -2.37
CA LEU A 54 12.66 -6.14 -2.47
C LEU A 54 11.99 -6.11 -1.09
N GLN A 55 12.62 -6.74 -0.10
CA GLN A 55 12.10 -6.74 1.26
C GLN A 55 12.06 -5.34 1.85
N ALA A 56 13.11 -4.54 1.67
CA ALA A 56 13.15 -3.15 2.15
C ALA A 56 12.04 -2.29 1.51
N VAL A 57 11.75 -2.50 0.22
CA VAL A 57 10.65 -1.81 -0.47
C VAL A 57 9.28 -2.26 0.06
N SER A 58 9.10 -3.57 0.31
CA SER A 58 7.89 -4.10 0.94
C SER A 58 7.65 -3.52 2.34
N ASP A 59 8.68 -3.53 3.18
CA ASP A 59 8.61 -3.00 4.54
C ASP A 59 8.34 -1.48 4.54
N PHE A 60 8.94 -0.75 3.59
CA PHE A 60 8.68 0.66 3.41
C PHE A 60 7.23 0.93 2.98
N SER A 61 6.71 0.15 2.02
CA SER A 61 5.31 0.26 1.58
C SER A 61 4.33 -0.02 2.73
N ALA A 62 4.58 -1.06 3.53
CA ALA A 62 3.76 -1.37 4.71
C ALA A 62 3.76 -0.23 5.73
N LYS A 63 4.93 0.37 6.01
CA LYS A 63 5.05 1.53 6.90
C LYS A 63 4.31 2.76 6.36
N LEU A 64 4.40 3.02 5.06
CA LEU A 64 3.66 4.11 4.43
C LEU A 64 2.15 3.92 4.60
N ASN A 65 1.63 2.73 4.31
CA ASN A 65 0.21 2.43 4.50
C ASN A 65 -0.22 2.62 5.96
N ALA A 66 0.58 2.18 6.93
CA ALA A 66 0.30 2.37 8.34
C ALA A 66 0.25 3.87 8.74
N VAL A 67 1.14 4.69 8.19
CA VAL A 67 1.14 6.15 8.45
C VAL A 67 -0.08 6.81 7.81
N LEU A 68 -0.44 6.43 6.59
CA LEU A 68 -1.62 6.96 5.90
C LEU A 68 -2.91 6.59 6.63
N ASP A 69 -3.03 5.34 7.09
CA ASP A 69 -4.17 4.87 7.88
C ASP A 69 -4.28 5.64 9.20
N GLN A 70 -3.16 5.83 9.92
CA GLN A 70 -3.13 6.65 11.13
C GLN A 70 -3.55 8.10 10.88
N GLN A 71 -3.13 8.71 9.76
CA GLN A 71 -3.57 10.06 9.43
C GLN A 71 -5.08 10.10 9.17
N GLN A 72 -5.61 9.14 8.41
CA GLN A 72 -7.06 9.10 8.15
C GLN A 72 -7.86 8.91 9.43
N GLN A 73 -7.42 8.05 10.35
CA GLN A 73 -8.09 7.88 11.64
C GLN A 73 -7.99 9.14 12.51
N GLN A 74 -6.84 9.82 12.54
CA GLN A 74 -6.70 11.05 13.33
C GLN A 74 -7.56 12.20 12.78
N THR A 75 -7.63 12.38 11.46
CA THR A 75 -8.45 13.42 10.83
C THR A 75 -9.94 13.07 10.88
N GLY A 76 -10.30 11.80 10.66
CA GLY A 76 -11.68 11.32 10.70
C GLY A 76 -12.28 11.41 12.11
N SER A 77 -11.60 10.86 13.12
CA SER A 77 -12.12 10.84 14.49
C SER A 77 -12.14 12.24 15.11
N ARG A 78 -11.05 13.02 14.99
CA ARG A 78 -11.03 14.39 15.53
C ARG A 78 -11.99 15.32 14.79
N GLY A 79 -12.15 15.12 13.48
CA GLY A 79 -13.10 15.89 12.67
C GLY A 79 -14.54 15.61 13.09
N LEU A 80 -14.89 14.34 13.28
CA LEU A 80 -16.22 13.93 13.73
C LEU A 80 -16.51 14.37 15.18
N ASP A 81 -15.54 14.23 16.09
CA ASP A 81 -15.69 14.69 17.48
C ASP A 81 -15.84 16.22 17.57
N ALA A 82 -15.07 16.97 16.77
CA ALA A 82 -15.19 18.43 16.72
C ALA A 82 -16.54 18.87 16.13
N LEU A 83 -17.02 18.19 15.08
CA LEU A 83 -18.33 18.46 14.50
C LEU A 83 -19.47 18.10 15.47
N ALA A 84 -19.35 16.97 16.18
CA ALA A 84 -20.30 16.57 17.22
C ALA A 84 -20.34 17.57 18.37
N ALA A 85 -19.19 18.07 18.82
CA ALA A 85 -19.10 19.10 19.86
C ALA A 85 -19.72 20.43 19.43
N ILE A 86 -19.51 20.86 18.18
CA ILE A 86 -20.15 22.07 17.62
C ILE A 86 -21.67 21.87 17.51
N LEU A 87 -22.12 20.69 17.10
CA LEU A 87 -23.55 20.38 16.98
C LEU A 87 -24.23 20.37 18.36
N ASP A 88 -23.61 19.74 19.36
CA ASP A 88 -24.08 19.73 20.75
C ASP A 88 -24.15 21.15 21.33
N GLN A 89 -23.10 21.96 21.09
CA GLN A 89 -23.05 23.36 21.50
C GLN A 89 -24.17 24.20 20.87
N GLN A 90 -24.52 23.97 19.59
CA GLN A 90 -25.65 24.64 18.95
C GLN A 90 -26.99 24.23 19.55
N GLN A 91 -27.19 22.95 19.88
CA GLN A 91 -28.43 22.48 20.51
C GLN A 91 -28.62 23.07 21.91
N GLN A 92 -27.55 23.15 22.71
CA GLN A 92 -27.62 23.76 24.05
C GLN A 92 -27.89 25.26 24.02
N GLN A 93 -27.43 25.99 22.99
CA GLN A 93 -27.73 27.43 22.84
C GLN A 93 -29.15 27.67 22.33
N GLY A 94 -29.67 26.82 21.44
CA GLY A 94 -31.05 26.90 20.95
C GLY A 94 -32.11 26.51 21.98
N GLY A 95 -31.80 25.59 22.91
CA GLY A 95 -32.72 25.16 23.98
C GLY A 95 -32.91 26.18 25.10
N ARG A 96 -31.93 27.09 25.31
CA ARG A 96 -31.98 28.11 26.38
C ARG A 96 -32.78 29.36 26.00
N ALA A 97 -33.11 29.54 24.73
CA ALA A 97 -33.94 30.64 24.24
C ALA A 97 -35.45 30.37 24.37
N LYS A 98 -35.87 29.26 25.02
CA LYS A 98 -37.27 28.81 25.08
C LYS A 98 -37.87 28.73 26.49
N LEU A 99 -37.30 29.44 27.47
CA LEU A 99 -37.89 29.64 28.80
C LEU A 99 -38.02 31.14 29.08
#